data_AF-A0A8B8BF52-F1
#
_entry.id   AF-A0A8B8BF52-F1
#
_cell.length_a   1.000
_cell.length_b   1.000
_cell.length_c   1.000
_cell.angle_alpha   90.00
_cell.angle_beta   90.00
_cell.angle_gamma   90.00
#
_symmetry.space_group_name_H-M   'P 1'
#
loop_
_entity.id
_entity.type
_entity.pdbx_description
1 polymer ?
#
loop_
_entity_poly.entity_id
_entity_poly.type
_entity_poly.pdbx_seq_one_letter_code
_entity_poly.pdbx_strand_id
1 'polypeptide(L)'
;MFNVTKGSCPYENWTSVARASCGNPDHFHCLRDENGRIGWVCTEPVWVEKKYACRYTRTSESSTTLAPSNNSYSGNIAILIAVPTIIVVLAAVLMGIVFCICRRRIFLNTNRNIDNIEVEANPDESINLVKRAVESEHKADKSNKSFHQAKKILNDHNRILITGVQGAGKTYLAKSLVAEFGKKGKKLEKVWISNLNQLSAKQNEQTGEDILILDEIFYELQTKSRVMETFKALQSFLESSVNKTVLITMPSYIWNKHKDTFTQAKLDVFHIDLNHRNTSEKRSILRYLMKQYAVSGEEAVPICRARRRLLKDICRAKRRLLKDTGPKAIGFPALISWLCTTPSKENIKTLISNPLSAMSREVKAMKESTEKQERGMYLILAYMALHGGLLEVNDMDTNLFGELRKKFEPDYDITGIKKDAEMMVMNHFLLKTRNDNYEFNLNIMKKIVFVSVAEYDTIFVQNHCEKDYNLRYIIPKENFEDKLKEDYSGCFYEI
;
A
#
# COMPACT_ATOMS: atom_id res chain seq x y z
N MET A 1 -3.49 -25.09 43.02
CA MET A 1 -2.08 -24.67 43.11
C MET A 1 -1.21 -25.84 42.64
N PHE A 2 -0.28 -25.63 41.71
CA PHE A 2 0.54 -26.73 41.14
C PHE A 2 1.93 -26.72 41.77
N ASN A 3 2.42 -27.89 42.17
CA ASN A 3 3.77 -28.04 42.71
C ASN A 3 4.70 -28.68 41.68
N VAL A 4 5.88 -28.09 41.49
CA VAL A 4 6.93 -28.66 40.65
C VAL A 4 7.51 -29.88 41.35
N THR A 5 7.43 -31.03 40.71
CA THR A 5 7.99 -32.27 41.26
C THR A 5 9.49 -32.31 41.04
N LYS A 6 10.28 -32.51 42.11
CA LYS A 6 11.76 -32.63 42.05
C LYS A 6 12.27 -33.99 41.56
N GLY A 7 11.37 -34.95 41.25
CA GLY A 7 11.71 -36.28 40.75
C GLY A 7 11.43 -36.44 39.25
N SER A 8 11.97 -37.50 38.64
CA SER A 8 11.72 -37.85 37.23
C SER A 8 10.23 -38.05 36.95
N CYS A 9 9.76 -37.57 35.80
CA CYS A 9 8.37 -37.69 35.39
C CYS A 9 7.92 -39.17 35.35
N PRO A 10 6.74 -39.52 35.88
CA PRO A 10 6.32 -40.91 36.07
C PRO A 10 5.85 -41.62 34.79
N TYR A 11 6.14 -41.05 33.60
CA TYR A 11 5.82 -41.68 32.32
C TYR A 11 7.07 -42.39 31.80
N GLU A 12 6.99 -43.68 31.47
CA GLU A 12 8.12 -44.45 30.94
C GLU A 12 8.69 -43.87 29.63
N ASN A 13 7.95 -43.02 28.92
CA ASN A 13 8.36 -42.42 27.65
C ASN A 13 8.39 -40.88 27.66
N TRP A 14 8.64 -40.27 28.82
CA TRP A 14 8.60 -38.80 29.00
C TRP A 14 9.56 -38.04 28.07
N THR A 15 10.70 -38.63 27.71
CA THR A 15 11.68 -38.02 26.80
C THR A 15 11.13 -37.83 25.38
N SER A 16 10.26 -38.73 24.92
CA SER A 16 9.58 -38.60 23.63
C SER A 16 8.57 -37.45 23.64
N VAL A 17 7.79 -37.33 24.73
CA VAL A 17 6.83 -36.24 24.94
C VAL A 17 7.55 -34.90 25.05
N ALA A 18 8.69 -34.85 25.74
CA ALA A 18 9.50 -33.64 25.89
C ALA A 18 10.03 -33.12 24.54
N ARG A 19 10.57 -34.00 23.68
CA ARG A 19 11.04 -33.62 22.33
C ARG A 19 9.92 -33.20 21.40
N ALA A 20 8.73 -33.79 21.52
CA ALA A 20 7.59 -33.43 20.69
C ALA A 20 6.92 -32.12 21.13
N SER A 21 7.04 -31.77 22.42
CA SER A 21 6.30 -30.66 23.01
C SER A 21 7.14 -29.41 23.25
N CYS A 22 8.45 -29.53 23.44
CA CYS A 22 9.36 -28.41 23.68
C CYS A 22 10.47 -28.36 22.61
N GLY A 23 10.90 -27.16 22.24
CA GLY A 23 12.07 -26.98 21.34
C GLY A 23 13.39 -27.46 21.96
N ASN A 24 13.52 -27.37 23.29
CA ASN A 24 14.59 -28.01 24.07
C ASN A 24 13.98 -28.95 25.13
N PRO A 25 14.26 -30.27 25.09
CA PRO A 25 13.72 -31.24 26.05
C PRO A 25 14.11 -30.97 27.51
N ASP A 26 15.25 -30.30 27.75
CA ASP A 26 15.74 -30.00 29.11
C ASP A 26 14.88 -28.93 29.82
N HIS A 27 14.03 -28.22 29.08
CA HIS A 27 13.09 -27.23 29.61
C HIS A 27 11.73 -27.83 29.98
N PHE A 28 11.58 -29.16 29.85
CA PHE A 28 10.35 -29.87 30.15
C PHE A 28 10.24 -30.17 31.65
N HIS A 29 9.19 -29.67 32.29
CA HIS A 29 8.92 -29.92 33.71
C HIS A 29 7.53 -30.53 33.90
N CYS A 30 7.45 -31.58 34.72
CA CYS A 30 6.18 -32.14 35.15
C CYS A 30 5.64 -31.40 36.38
N LEU A 31 4.34 -31.17 36.36
CA LEU A 31 3.58 -30.55 37.44
C LEU A 31 2.53 -31.54 37.91
N ARG A 32 2.32 -31.59 39.23
CA ARG A 32 1.20 -32.33 39.82
C ARG A 32 0.25 -31.35 40.50
N ASP A 33 -1.03 -31.51 40.20
CA ASP A 33 -2.08 -30.73 40.86
C ASP A 33 -2.48 -31.34 42.21
N GLU A 34 -3.31 -30.63 42.95
CA GLU A 34 -3.79 -31.02 44.29
C GLU A 34 -4.63 -32.31 44.26
N ASN A 35 -5.14 -32.70 43.08
CA ASN A 35 -5.91 -33.92 42.86
C ASN A 35 -5.05 -35.07 42.28
N GLY A 36 -3.72 -34.90 42.25
CA GLY A 36 -2.78 -35.92 41.78
C GLY A 36 -2.68 -36.04 40.26
N ARG A 37 -3.33 -35.17 39.48
CA ARG A 37 -3.27 -35.18 38.01
C ARG A 37 -1.96 -34.57 37.55
N ILE A 38 -1.37 -35.19 36.53
CA ILE A 38 -0.06 -34.80 36.02
C ILE A 38 -0.25 -33.98 34.75
N GLY A 39 0.35 -32.79 34.74
CA GLY A 39 0.51 -31.94 33.57
C GLY A 39 1.99 -31.66 33.32
N TRP A 40 2.30 -31.00 32.21
CA TRP A 40 3.67 -30.57 31.92
C TRP A 40 3.70 -29.16 31.34
N VAL A 41 4.86 -28.52 31.46
CA VAL A 41 5.14 -27.20 30.91
C VAL A 41 6.57 -27.17 30.36
N CYS A 42 6.77 -26.42 29.28
CA CYS A 42 8.08 -26.07 28.76
C CYS A 42 8.45 -24.69 29.31
N THR A 43 9.47 -24.56 30.15
CA THR A 43 9.90 -23.26 30.69
C THR A 43 11.35 -22.98 30.30
N GLU A 44 11.56 -21.90 29.54
CA GLU A 44 12.89 -21.38 29.29
C GLU A 44 13.35 -20.52 30.47
N PRO A 45 14.60 -20.69 30.96
CA PRO A 45 15.14 -19.80 31.96
C PRO A 45 15.33 -18.39 31.36
N VAL A 46 14.67 -17.40 31.95
CA VAL A 46 14.88 -15.98 31.63
C VAL A 46 15.88 -15.43 32.63
N TRP A 47 17.01 -14.93 32.13
CA TRP A 47 17.99 -14.22 32.95
C TRP A 47 17.44 -12.81 33.25
N VAL A 48 17.14 -12.54 34.52
CA VAL A 48 16.68 -11.21 34.97
C VAL A 48 17.85 -10.49 35.63
N GLU A 49 18.17 -9.29 35.16
CA GLU A 49 19.17 -8.44 35.81
C GLU A 49 18.77 -8.15 37.26
N LYS A 50 19.75 -8.24 38.17
CA LYS A 50 19.58 -8.18 39.64
C LYS A 50 18.85 -6.92 40.16
N LYS A 51 18.70 -5.88 39.33
CA LYS A 51 18.04 -4.61 39.68
C LYS A 51 16.51 -4.60 39.59
N TYR A 52 15.87 -5.64 39.04
CA TYR A 52 14.41 -5.69 38.89
C TYR A 52 13.70 -6.78 39.71
N ALA A 53 14.41 -7.46 40.61
CA ALA A 53 13.78 -8.35 41.58
C ALA A 53 13.24 -7.54 42.78
N CYS A 54 11.92 -7.64 43.01
CA CYS A 54 11.15 -7.12 44.14
C CYS A 54 10.69 -5.64 44.08
N ARG A 55 9.49 -5.41 43.52
CA ARG A 55 8.58 -4.35 43.97
C ARG A 55 7.13 -4.85 43.93
N TYR A 56 6.71 -5.50 45.01
CA TYR A 56 5.34 -5.44 45.49
C TYR A 56 5.41 -5.29 47.01
N THR A 57 5.19 -4.07 47.48
CA THR A 57 5.01 -3.76 48.91
C THR A 57 3.63 -4.24 49.33
N ARG A 58 3.62 -5.14 50.31
CA ARG A 58 2.43 -5.60 51.02
C ARG A 58 2.06 -4.53 52.06
N THR A 59 1.02 -3.74 51.81
CA THR A 59 0.41 -2.92 52.87
C THR A 59 -0.48 -3.82 53.72
N SER A 60 0.02 -4.16 54.90
CA SER A 60 -0.77 -4.69 56.00
C SER A 60 -1.14 -3.53 56.92
N GLU A 61 -2.41 -3.14 56.97
CA GLU A 61 -2.96 -2.49 58.15
C GLU A 61 -4.20 -3.26 58.60
N SER A 62 -4.13 -3.66 59.87
CA SER A 62 -5.11 -4.38 60.65
C SER A 62 -6.12 -3.41 61.22
N SER A 63 -7.40 -3.76 61.20
CA SER A 63 -8.40 -3.25 62.15
C SER A 63 -9.41 -4.35 62.44
N THR A 64 -9.28 -4.93 63.63
CA THR A 64 -10.39 -5.50 64.42
C THR A 64 -11.39 -4.35 64.69
N THR A 65 -12.71 -4.52 64.65
CA THR A 65 -13.51 -5.29 65.62
C THR A 65 -14.95 -5.56 65.13
N LEU A 66 -15.47 -6.71 65.60
CA LEU A 66 -16.84 -7.08 65.97
C LEU A 66 -17.96 -7.29 64.92
N ALA A 67 -18.45 -8.54 64.91
CA ALA A 67 -19.76 -8.94 64.39
C ALA A 67 -20.91 -8.37 65.25
N PRO A 68 -22.11 -8.23 64.67
CA PRO A 68 -23.16 -9.13 65.17
C PRO A 68 -23.99 -9.83 64.07
N SER A 69 -24.32 -11.08 64.41
CA SER A 69 -25.53 -11.87 64.15
C SER A 69 -26.26 -11.84 62.80
N ASN A 70 -26.45 -13.06 62.29
CA ASN A 70 -27.56 -13.54 61.47
C ASN A 70 -28.85 -12.71 61.53
N ASN A 71 -29.44 -12.42 60.36
CA ASN A 71 -30.72 -13.02 60.01
C ASN A 71 -31.02 -12.91 58.50
N SER A 72 -31.62 -13.99 58.01
CA SER A 72 -32.10 -14.28 56.67
C SER A 72 -32.93 -13.18 56.00
N TYR A 73 -32.73 -12.93 54.70
CA TYR A 73 -33.84 -12.67 53.77
C TYR A 73 -33.43 -12.92 52.29
N SER A 74 -34.01 -14.00 51.75
CA SER A 74 -34.49 -14.26 50.38
C SER A 74 -33.64 -13.99 49.12
N GLY A 75 -33.04 -15.06 48.58
CA GLY A 75 -33.62 -15.76 47.42
C GLY A 75 -33.40 -15.24 45.99
N ASN A 76 -33.24 -13.95 45.72
CA ASN A 76 -33.25 -13.44 44.33
C ASN A 76 -31.96 -12.75 43.83
N ILE A 77 -30.91 -12.66 44.65
CA ILE A 77 -29.64 -12.02 44.26
C ILE A 77 -28.69 -13.00 43.54
N ALA A 78 -28.79 -14.31 43.82
CA ALA A 78 -27.89 -15.31 43.24
C ALA A 78 -28.07 -15.49 41.71
N ILE A 79 -29.29 -15.34 41.20
CA ILE A 79 -29.59 -15.46 39.76
C ILE A 79 -29.09 -14.22 38.99
N LEU A 80 -29.12 -13.04 39.61
CA LEU A 80 -28.65 -11.78 39.02
C LEU A 80 -27.12 -11.71 38.85
N ILE A 81 -26.35 -12.51 39.62
CA ILE A 81 -24.88 -12.53 39.56
C ILE A 81 -24.35 -13.74 38.77
N ALA A 82 -25.04 -14.89 38.82
CA ALA A 82 -24.61 -16.10 38.12
C ALA A 82 -24.78 -16.01 36.59
N VAL A 83 -25.84 -15.37 36.10
CA VAL A 83 -26.09 -15.28 34.65
C VAL A 83 -25.07 -14.38 33.92
N PRO A 84 -24.70 -13.19 34.42
CA PRO A 84 -23.67 -12.36 33.77
C PRO A 84 -22.29 -13.01 33.78
N THR A 85 -21.93 -13.70 34.86
CA THR A 85 -20.61 -14.35 34.98
C THR A 85 -20.47 -15.52 34.01
N ILE A 86 -21.52 -16.32 33.80
CA ILE A 86 -21.53 -17.38 32.79
C ILE A 86 -21.41 -16.81 31.37
N ILE A 87 -22.07 -15.69 31.06
CA ILE A 87 -21.99 -15.03 29.76
C ILE A 87 -20.56 -14.50 29.49
N VAL A 88 -19.92 -13.89 30.49
CA VAL A 88 -18.54 -13.39 30.38
C VAL A 88 -17.55 -14.53 30.16
N VAL A 89 -17.72 -15.66 30.87
CA VAL A 89 -16.86 -16.85 30.71
C VAL A 89 -17.03 -17.47 29.32
N LEU A 90 -18.27 -17.60 28.82
CA LEU A 90 -18.53 -18.09 27.47
C LEU A 90 -17.94 -17.18 26.38
N ALA A 91 -18.04 -15.85 26.56
CA ALA A 91 -17.44 -14.89 25.65
C ALA A 91 -15.90 -14.98 25.64
N ALA A 92 -15.27 -15.16 26.80
CA ALA A 92 -13.82 -15.33 26.91
C ALA A 92 -13.33 -16.64 26.26
N VAL A 93 -14.08 -17.73 26.43
CA VAL A 93 -13.77 -19.03 25.79
C VAL A 93 -13.92 -18.94 24.27
N LEU A 94 -14.98 -18.31 23.77
CA LEU A 94 -15.17 -18.10 22.33
C LEU A 94 -14.05 -17.23 21.72
N MET A 95 -13.67 -16.14 22.41
CA MET A 95 -12.55 -15.28 21.98
C MET A 95 -11.22 -16.03 21.99
N GLY A 96 -10.97 -16.90 22.98
CA GLY A 96 -9.78 -17.74 23.05
C GLY A 96 -9.71 -18.79 21.92
N ILE A 97 -10.83 -19.43 21.59
CA ILE A 97 -10.92 -20.40 20.49
C ILE A 97 -10.70 -19.69 19.15
N VAL A 98 -11.30 -18.52 18.93
CA VAL A 98 -11.08 -17.69 17.73
C VAL A 98 -9.60 -17.29 17.63
N PHE A 99 -8.99 -16.85 18.72
CA PHE A 99 -7.57 -16.48 18.75
C PHE A 99 -6.64 -17.66 18.41
N CYS A 100 -6.93 -18.86 18.93
CA CYS A 100 -6.18 -20.08 18.62
C CYS A 100 -6.32 -20.50 17.15
N ILE A 101 -7.51 -20.38 16.57
CA ILE A 101 -7.75 -20.70 15.14
C ILE A 101 -7.07 -19.67 14.24
N CYS A 102 -7.14 -18.38 14.58
CA CYS A 102 -6.47 -17.30 13.85
C CYS A 102 -4.94 -17.46 13.86
N ARG A 103 -4.35 -17.76 15.02
CA ARG A 103 -2.89 -17.92 15.16
C ARG A 103 -2.36 -19.14 14.39
N ARG A 104 -3.09 -20.26 14.38
CA ARG A 104 -2.73 -21.46 13.59
C ARG A 104 -2.81 -21.23 12.08
N ARG A 105 -3.77 -20.44 11.59
CA ARG A 105 -3.93 -20.19 10.14
C ARG A 105 -2.99 -19.12 9.59
N ILE A 106 -2.58 -18.14 10.39
CA ILE A 106 -1.55 -17.16 9.99
C ILE A 106 -0.20 -17.87 9.75
N PHE A 107 0.20 -18.79 10.63
CA PHE A 107 1.48 -19.49 10.52
C PHE A 107 1.58 -20.40 9.27
N LEU A 108 0.46 -20.99 8.83
CA LEU A 108 0.41 -21.85 7.64
C LEU A 108 0.41 -21.09 6.30
N ASN A 109 -0.03 -19.83 6.28
CA ASN A 109 -0.03 -18.99 5.06
C ASN A 109 1.30 -18.25 4.84
N THR A 110 2.06 -17.99 5.91
CA THR A 110 3.36 -17.31 5.82
C THR A 110 4.47 -18.25 5.31
N ASN A 111 4.46 -19.53 5.70
CA ASN A 111 5.54 -20.47 5.37
C ASN A 111 5.48 -21.08 3.96
N ARG A 112 4.44 -20.83 3.16
CA ARG A 112 4.37 -21.33 1.77
C ARG A 112 5.11 -20.45 0.75
N ASN A 113 5.63 -19.29 1.16
CA ASN A 113 6.20 -18.27 0.27
C ASN A 113 7.69 -17.96 0.52
N ILE A 114 8.39 -18.72 1.37
CA ILE A 114 9.74 -18.34 1.86
C ILE A 114 10.88 -19.22 1.31
N ASP A 115 10.60 -20.21 0.46
CA ASP A 115 11.68 -20.98 -0.15
C ASP A 115 12.08 -20.43 -1.53
N ASN A 116 13.31 -19.88 -1.54
CA ASN A 116 14.26 -19.77 -2.65
C ASN A 116 14.42 -18.43 -3.40
N ILE A 117 15.52 -17.75 -3.04
CA ILE A 117 16.62 -17.22 -3.88
C ILE A 117 17.02 -15.78 -3.53
N GLU A 118 18.31 -15.69 -3.22
CA GLU A 118 19.14 -14.58 -2.75
C GLU A 118 19.56 -13.57 -3.84
N VAL A 119 19.81 -12.34 -3.35
CA VAL A 119 20.80 -11.31 -3.76
C VAL A 119 20.62 -10.64 -5.13
N GLU A 120 20.15 -9.38 -5.15
CA GLU A 120 20.94 -8.11 -5.11
C GLU A 120 20.04 -6.91 -5.47
N ALA A 121 20.33 -5.73 -4.90
CA ALA A 121 19.46 -4.55 -4.83
C ALA A 121 18.83 -4.09 -6.17
N ASN A 122 17.49 -3.97 -6.21
CA ASN A 122 16.73 -3.41 -7.35
C ASN A 122 15.35 -2.88 -6.87
N PRO A 123 14.74 -1.86 -7.52
CA PRO A 123 13.50 -1.22 -7.07
C PRO A 123 12.30 -2.07 -7.50
N ASP A 124 11.84 -2.88 -6.56
CA ASP A 124 11.05 -4.08 -6.84
C ASP A 124 9.55 -3.96 -6.49
N GLU A 125 8.90 -2.93 -7.02
CA GLU A 125 7.45 -2.71 -6.89
C GLU A 125 6.61 -3.58 -7.85
N SER A 126 7.16 -3.93 -9.01
CA SER A 126 6.37 -4.57 -10.09
C SER A 126 6.46 -6.08 -10.14
N ILE A 127 7.49 -6.69 -9.53
CA ILE A 127 7.71 -8.13 -9.65
C ILE A 127 6.67 -8.93 -8.87
N ASN A 128 6.10 -8.41 -7.78
CA ASN A 128 5.02 -9.08 -7.06
C ASN A 128 3.67 -9.05 -7.82
N LEU A 129 3.41 -7.99 -8.59
CA LEU A 129 2.25 -7.91 -9.49
C LEU A 129 2.45 -8.75 -10.75
N VAL A 130 3.68 -8.84 -11.26
CA VAL A 130 4.04 -9.64 -12.44
C VAL A 130 4.08 -11.14 -12.10
N LYS A 131 4.68 -11.57 -10.98
CA LYS A 131 4.71 -13.00 -10.58
C LYS A 131 3.31 -13.57 -10.34
N ARG A 132 2.39 -12.83 -9.71
CA ARG A 132 0.98 -13.27 -9.54
C ARG A 132 0.18 -13.25 -10.85
N ALA A 133 0.53 -12.41 -11.82
CA ALA A 133 -0.09 -12.41 -13.14
C ALA A 133 0.38 -13.62 -13.98
N VAL A 134 1.66 -13.98 -13.86
CA VAL A 134 2.31 -15.12 -14.55
C VAL A 134 1.76 -16.48 -14.09
N GLU A 135 1.37 -16.65 -12.83
CA GLU A 135 0.71 -17.89 -12.39
C GLU A 135 -0.73 -18.06 -12.93
N SER A 136 -1.33 -16.99 -13.47
CA SER A 136 -2.66 -17.02 -14.10
C SER A 136 -2.60 -17.10 -15.64
N GLU A 137 -1.40 -17.22 -16.21
CA GLU A 137 -1.05 -16.92 -17.61
C GLU A 137 -1.56 -17.97 -18.62
N HIS A 138 -2.20 -19.07 -18.20
CA HIS A 138 -2.77 -20.05 -19.13
C HIS A 138 -4.21 -19.78 -19.60
N LYS A 139 -4.87 -18.69 -19.18
CA LYS A 139 -6.22 -18.33 -19.71
C LYS A 139 -6.43 -16.86 -20.11
N ALA A 140 -5.45 -15.97 -19.93
CA ALA A 140 -5.64 -14.51 -20.09
C ALA A 140 -5.11 -13.92 -21.42
N ASP A 141 -4.52 -14.74 -22.28
CA ASP A 141 -3.71 -14.31 -23.44
C ASP A 141 -4.49 -13.50 -24.51
N LYS A 142 -5.82 -13.64 -24.58
CA LYS A 142 -6.67 -12.94 -25.58
C LYS A 142 -7.17 -11.55 -25.18
N SER A 143 -6.98 -11.07 -23.94
CA SER A 143 -7.77 -9.93 -23.42
C SER A 143 -7.04 -8.59 -23.21
N ASN A 144 -5.72 -8.54 -23.39
CA ASN A 144 -4.93 -7.32 -23.20
C ASN A 144 -4.56 -6.70 -24.56
N LYS A 145 -5.53 -6.07 -25.23
CA LYS A 145 -5.36 -5.54 -26.58
C LYS A 145 -4.29 -4.44 -26.63
N SER A 146 -4.28 -3.52 -25.65
CA SER A 146 -3.26 -2.49 -25.57
C SER A 146 -1.85 -3.06 -25.43
N PHE A 147 -1.66 -4.14 -24.65
CA PHE A 147 -0.36 -4.80 -24.56
C PHE A 147 0.09 -5.39 -25.89
N HIS A 148 -0.77 -6.14 -26.58
CA HIS A 148 -0.44 -6.74 -27.87
C HIS A 148 -0.16 -5.70 -28.94
N GLN A 149 -0.94 -4.61 -28.98
CA GLN A 149 -0.70 -3.48 -29.88
C GLN A 149 0.62 -2.79 -29.57
N ALA A 150 0.91 -2.53 -28.30
CA ALA A 150 2.16 -1.92 -27.87
C ALA A 150 3.37 -2.79 -28.20
N LYS A 151 3.27 -4.11 -27.98
CA LYS A 151 4.31 -5.08 -28.36
C LYS A 151 4.57 -5.07 -29.86
N LYS A 152 3.51 -5.01 -30.68
CA LYS A 152 3.64 -4.90 -32.14
C LYS A 152 4.38 -3.61 -32.54
N ILE A 153 3.92 -2.45 -32.06
CA ILE A 153 4.55 -1.15 -32.34
C ILE A 153 6.03 -1.18 -31.95
N LEU A 154 6.34 -1.70 -30.76
CA LEU A 154 7.70 -1.77 -30.25
C LEU A 154 8.59 -2.69 -31.11
N ASN A 155 8.06 -3.82 -31.61
CA ASN A 155 8.80 -4.69 -32.53
C ASN A 155 9.02 -4.05 -33.91
N ASP A 156 8.03 -3.29 -34.41
CA ASP A 156 8.07 -2.71 -35.76
C ASP A 156 8.99 -1.46 -35.80
N HIS A 157 9.11 -0.73 -34.69
CA HIS A 157 9.78 0.57 -34.65
C HIS A 157 10.95 0.66 -33.65
N ASN A 158 11.20 -0.36 -32.83
CA ASN A 158 12.09 -0.31 -31.65
C ASN A 158 11.75 0.83 -30.67
N ARG A 159 10.58 1.45 -30.82
CA ARG A 159 10.17 2.64 -30.05
C ARG A 159 8.69 2.59 -29.78
N ILE A 160 8.28 3.16 -28.65
CA ILE A 160 6.87 3.35 -28.34
C ILE A 160 6.66 4.58 -27.47
N LEU A 161 5.61 5.32 -27.78
CA LEU A 161 5.10 6.43 -26.97
C LEU A 161 3.77 6.01 -26.34
N ILE A 162 3.76 5.89 -25.02
CA ILE A 162 2.60 5.47 -24.23
C ILE A 162 2.00 6.71 -23.56
N THR A 163 0.81 7.09 -24.01
CA THR A 163 0.06 8.21 -23.43
C THR A 163 -1.10 7.75 -22.57
N GLY A 164 -1.55 8.64 -21.70
CA GLY A 164 -2.72 8.45 -20.88
C GLY A 164 -2.74 9.41 -19.69
N VAL A 165 -3.90 9.54 -19.05
CA VAL A 165 -4.07 10.32 -17.82
C VAL A 165 -3.33 9.66 -16.63
N GLN A 166 -3.33 10.31 -15.47
CA GLN A 166 -2.68 9.80 -14.26
C GLN A 166 -3.34 8.48 -13.82
N GLY A 167 -2.55 7.48 -13.48
CA GLY A 167 -3.10 6.17 -13.13
C GLY A 167 -3.71 5.37 -14.29
N ALA A 168 -3.49 5.78 -15.55
CA ALA A 168 -3.88 5.00 -16.72
C ALA A 168 -3.07 3.71 -16.91
N GLY A 169 -1.98 3.51 -16.16
CA GLY A 169 -1.11 2.33 -16.27
C GLY A 169 -0.01 2.44 -17.32
N LYS A 170 0.47 3.66 -17.61
CA LYS A 170 1.58 3.92 -18.56
C LYS A 170 2.85 3.17 -18.14
N THR A 171 3.31 3.43 -16.91
CA THR A 171 4.47 2.77 -16.29
C THR A 171 4.28 1.26 -16.17
N TYR A 172 3.07 0.80 -15.83
CA TYR A 172 2.75 -0.63 -15.78
C TYR A 172 2.95 -1.29 -17.16
N LEU A 173 2.41 -0.71 -18.22
CA LEU A 173 2.57 -1.23 -19.57
C LEU A 173 4.04 -1.23 -20.01
N ALA A 174 4.79 -0.16 -19.73
CA ALA A 174 6.22 -0.11 -20.01
C ALA A 174 6.99 -1.23 -19.31
N LYS A 175 6.74 -1.45 -18.00
CA LYS A 175 7.34 -2.54 -17.22
C LYS A 175 6.97 -3.92 -17.79
N SER A 176 5.70 -4.13 -18.17
CA SER A 176 5.26 -5.39 -18.77
C SER A 176 5.94 -5.68 -20.11
N LEU A 177 6.15 -4.66 -20.94
CA LEU A 177 6.87 -4.81 -22.21
C LEU A 177 8.33 -5.20 -21.96
N VAL A 178 9.01 -4.52 -21.03
CA VAL A 178 10.40 -4.82 -20.67
C VAL A 178 10.54 -6.26 -20.16
N ALA A 179 9.63 -6.69 -19.28
CA ALA A 179 9.65 -8.07 -18.76
C ALA A 179 9.46 -9.11 -19.86
N GLU A 180 8.57 -8.85 -20.83
CA GLU A 180 8.34 -9.73 -21.96
C GLU A 180 9.54 -9.81 -22.91
N PHE A 181 10.25 -8.70 -23.13
CA PHE A 181 11.49 -8.69 -23.91
C PHE A 181 12.61 -9.47 -23.20
N GLY A 182 12.69 -9.39 -21.87
CA GLY A 182 13.65 -10.13 -21.05
C GLY A 182 13.48 -11.66 -21.08
N LYS A 183 12.31 -12.18 -21.46
CA LYS A 183 12.07 -13.64 -21.60
C LYS A 183 12.87 -14.27 -22.75
N LYS A 184 13.47 -13.48 -23.66
CA LYS A 184 14.23 -13.99 -24.83
C LYS A 184 15.66 -14.46 -24.52
N GLY A 185 16.00 -14.75 -23.26
CA GLY A 185 17.24 -15.44 -22.86
C GLY A 185 18.50 -14.59 -22.75
N LYS A 186 18.50 -13.34 -23.20
CA LYS A 186 19.59 -12.37 -22.97
C LYS A 186 19.26 -11.51 -21.74
N LYS A 187 20.20 -11.36 -20.81
CA LYS A 187 20.09 -10.39 -19.70
C LYS A 187 20.12 -9.00 -20.33
N LEU A 188 18.95 -8.36 -20.45
CA LEU A 188 18.83 -7.03 -21.03
C LEU A 188 19.17 -5.97 -19.98
N GLU A 189 20.12 -5.11 -20.28
CA GLU A 189 20.37 -3.92 -19.48
C GLU A 189 19.29 -2.88 -19.75
N LYS A 190 18.70 -2.34 -18.68
CA LYS A 190 17.60 -1.36 -18.73
C LYS A 190 17.95 -0.12 -17.92
N VAL A 191 17.57 1.04 -18.43
CA VAL A 191 17.78 2.32 -17.74
C VAL A 191 16.47 3.10 -17.67
N TRP A 192 16.19 3.66 -16.49
CA TRP A 192 15.08 4.58 -16.26
C TRP A 192 15.59 6.01 -16.26
N ILE A 193 14.96 6.87 -17.06
CA ILE A 193 15.26 8.29 -17.21
C ILE A 193 13.99 9.05 -16.85
N SER A 194 14.04 9.85 -15.78
CA SER A 194 12.87 10.57 -15.24
C SER A 194 12.92 12.08 -15.39
N ASN A 195 14.03 12.63 -15.86
CA ASN A 195 14.19 14.07 -16.05
C ASN A 195 15.18 14.42 -17.18
N LEU A 196 15.18 15.70 -17.54
CA LEU A 196 15.99 16.23 -18.63
C LEU A 196 17.50 16.09 -18.36
N ASN A 197 17.95 16.26 -17.11
CA ASN A 197 19.37 16.16 -16.78
C ASN A 197 19.90 14.74 -16.98
N GLN A 198 19.13 13.73 -16.58
CA GLN A 198 19.45 12.32 -16.83
C GLN A 198 19.44 11.99 -18.32
N LEU A 199 18.49 12.55 -19.09
CA LEU A 199 18.44 12.36 -20.54
C LEU A 199 19.69 12.94 -21.22
N SER A 200 20.05 14.18 -20.87
CA SER A 200 21.23 14.86 -21.41
C SER A 200 22.53 14.16 -21.01
N ALA A 201 22.64 13.65 -19.78
CA ALA A 201 23.79 12.86 -19.34
C ALA A 201 23.93 11.58 -20.17
N LYS A 202 22.81 10.84 -20.35
CA LYS A 202 22.80 9.60 -21.13
C LYS A 202 23.04 9.80 -22.62
N GLN A 203 22.74 10.97 -23.18
CA GLN A 203 23.05 11.29 -24.57
C GLN A 203 24.56 11.29 -24.85
N ASN A 204 25.39 11.62 -23.85
CA ASN A 204 26.83 11.76 -24.00
C ASN A 204 27.61 10.47 -23.64
N GLU A 205 26.93 9.43 -23.15
CA GLU A 205 27.56 8.15 -22.80
C GLU A 205 27.41 7.13 -23.93
N GLN A 206 28.53 6.49 -24.32
CA GLN A 206 28.48 5.28 -25.14
C GLN A 206 28.07 4.10 -24.25
N THR A 207 26.79 3.79 -24.22
CA THR A 207 26.28 2.72 -23.36
C THR A 207 25.82 1.49 -24.14
N GLY A 208 26.10 0.31 -23.58
CA GLY A 208 25.69 -1.00 -24.08
C GLY A 208 24.26 -1.41 -23.70
N GLU A 209 23.44 -0.49 -23.20
CA GLU A 209 22.11 -0.83 -22.68
C GLU A 209 21.13 -1.17 -23.80
N ASP A 210 20.36 -2.24 -23.60
CA ASP A 210 19.45 -2.76 -24.62
C ASP A 210 18.08 -2.03 -24.62
N ILE A 211 17.63 -1.50 -23.45
CA ILE A 211 16.32 -0.83 -23.30
C ILE A 211 16.39 0.46 -22.47
N LEU A 212 15.87 1.56 -23.04
CA LEU A 212 15.76 2.87 -22.41
C LEU A 212 14.30 3.21 -22.11
N ILE A 213 14.01 3.61 -20.87
CA ILE A 213 12.65 3.93 -20.41
C ILE A 213 12.62 5.37 -19.92
N LEU A 214 12.01 6.24 -20.73
CA LEU A 214 11.80 7.65 -20.44
C LEU A 214 10.42 7.77 -19.81
N ASP A 215 10.34 7.46 -18.53
CA ASP A 215 9.11 7.61 -17.77
C ASP A 215 9.08 9.01 -17.19
N GLU A 216 7.95 9.70 -17.28
CA GLU A 216 7.74 10.86 -16.41
C GLU A 216 8.61 12.11 -16.74
N ILE A 217 9.34 12.08 -17.87
CA ILE A 217 10.08 13.23 -18.43
C ILE A 217 9.16 14.39 -18.84
N PHE A 218 7.92 14.07 -19.24
CA PHE A 218 6.83 15.01 -19.46
C PHE A 218 5.83 14.90 -18.32
N TYR A 219 5.24 16.04 -17.93
CA TYR A 219 4.30 16.10 -16.81
C TYR A 219 3.14 17.06 -17.07
N GLU A 220 1.99 16.81 -16.43
CA GLU A 220 0.70 17.36 -16.87
C GLU A 220 0.65 18.89 -17.02
N LEU A 221 1.35 19.64 -16.15
CA LEU A 221 1.32 21.11 -16.17
C LEU A 221 2.69 21.72 -16.46
N GLN A 222 3.47 21.01 -17.27
CA GLN A 222 4.73 21.53 -17.80
C GLN A 222 4.46 22.76 -18.68
N THR A 223 5.20 23.84 -18.46
CA THR A 223 5.06 25.07 -19.26
C THR A 223 5.40 24.80 -20.73
N LYS A 224 4.81 25.56 -21.66
CA LYS A 224 5.06 25.38 -23.10
C LYS A 224 6.54 25.43 -23.46
N SER A 225 7.29 26.37 -22.87
CA SER A 225 8.74 26.48 -23.09
C SER A 225 9.47 25.21 -22.65
N ARG A 226 9.14 24.69 -21.46
CA ARG A 226 9.75 23.48 -20.90
C ARG A 226 9.36 22.23 -21.70
N VAL A 227 8.11 22.12 -22.17
CA VAL A 227 7.70 21.02 -23.08
C VAL A 227 8.55 21.04 -24.35
N MET A 228 8.74 22.20 -24.95
CA MET A 228 9.53 22.33 -26.19
C MET A 228 11.01 22.05 -25.96
N GLU A 229 11.57 22.44 -24.82
CA GLU A 229 12.93 22.09 -24.42
C GLU A 229 13.10 20.57 -24.26
N THR A 230 12.22 19.92 -23.49
CA THR A 230 12.22 18.45 -23.33
C THR A 230 12.03 17.74 -24.66
N PHE A 231 11.15 18.27 -25.52
CA PHE A 231 10.90 17.69 -26.83
C PHE A 231 12.10 17.79 -27.77
N LYS A 232 12.80 18.94 -27.81
CA LYS A 232 14.04 19.09 -28.60
C LYS A 232 15.12 18.11 -28.14
N ALA A 233 15.32 17.99 -26.82
CA ALA A 233 16.25 17.02 -26.26
C ALA A 233 15.86 15.58 -26.59
N LEU A 234 14.57 15.26 -26.50
CA LEU A 234 14.05 13.94 -26.89
C LEU A 234 14.31 13.64 -28.37
N GLN A 235 14.05 14.59 -29.27
CA GLN A 235 14.31 14.41 -30.69
C GLN A 235 15.79 14.11 -30.95
N SER A 236 16.69 14.93 -30.39
CA SER A 236 18.13 14.74 -30.52
C SER A 236 18.59 13.39 -29.95
N PHE A 237 18.02 12.96 -28.82
CA PHE A 237 18.28 11.66 -28.23
C PHE A 237 17.77 10.49 -29.10
N LEU A 238 16.59 10.64 -29.69
CA LEU A 238 16.03 9.64 -30.60
C LEU A 238 16.83 9.56 -31.91
N GLU A 239 17.43 10.65 -32.38
CA GLU A 239 18.33 10.64 -33.53
C GLU A 239 19.66 9.92 -33.22
N SER A 240 20.20 10.06 -32.00
CA SER A 240 21.41 9.35 -31.60
C SER A 240 21.19 7.88 -31.22
N SER A 241 19.95 7.50 -30.91
CA SER A 241 19.59 6.17 -30.38
C SER A 241 18.87 5.27 -31.40
N VAL A 242 19.26 5.30 -32.68
CA VAL A 242 18.58 4.56 -33.79
C VAL A 242 18.45 3.06 -33.53
N ASN A 243 19.48 2.45 -32.93
CA ASN A 243 19.55 1.00 -32.71
C ASN A 243 19.10 0.56 -31.31
N LYS A 244 18.60 1.48 -30.47
CA LYS A 244 18.20 1.18 -29.10
C LYS A 244 16.68 1.07 -28.97
N THR A 245 16.24 0.22 -28.05
CA THR A 245 14.80 0.12 -27.73
C THR A 245 14.42 1.26 -26.79
N VAL A 246 13.44 2.11 -27.17
CA VAL A 246 13.06 3.29 -26.39
C VAL A 246 11.57 3.27 -26.05
N LEU A 247 11.24 3.29 -24.76
CA LEU A 247 9.88 3.40 -24.25
C LEU A 247 9.71 4.79 -23.63
N ILE A 248 8.72 5.54 -24.10
CA ILE A 248 8.45 6.90 -23.63
C ILE A 248 7.06 6.92 -23.01
N THR A 249 6.89 7.47 -21.82
CA THR A 249 5.58 7.79 -21.27
C THR A 249 5.32 9.28 -21.32
N MET A 250 4.05 9.65 -21.55
CA MET A 250 3.65 11.04 -21.61
C MET A 250 2.22 11.21 -21.12
N PRO A 251 1.91 12.27 -20.35
CA PRO A 251 0.53 12.62 -20.06
C PRO A 251 -0.26 12.90 -21.33
N SER A 252 -1.48 12.37 -21.42
CA SER A 252 -2.34 12.61 -22.59
C SER A 252 -2.70 14.08 -22.78
N TYR A 253 -2.74 14.87 -21.71
CA TYR A 253 -2.94 16.33 -21.82
C TYR A 253 -1.81 16.99 -22.62
N ILE A 254 -0.54 16.67 -22.31
CA ILE A 254 0.63 17.19 -23.05
C ILE A 254 0.57 16.76 -24.52
N TRP A 255 0.29 15.47 -24.77
CA TRP A 255 0.09 14.95 -26.12
C TRP A 255 -0.97 15.74 -26.89
N ASN A 256 -2.17 15.89 -26.31
CA ASN A 256 -3.28 16.56 -26.98
C ASN A 256 -3.03 18.05 -27.22
N LYS A 257 -2.39 18.74 -26.27
CA LYS A 257 -2.07 20.18 -26.38
C LYS A 257 -1.04 20.48 -27.46
N HIS A 258 -0.12 19.56 -27.71
CA HIS A 258 0.99 19.72 -28.67
C HIS A 258 0.93 18.70 -29.81
N LYS A 259 -0.26 18.18 -30.10
CA LYS A 259 -0.47 17.06 -31.03
C LYS A 259 0.12 17.34 -32.41
N ASP A 260 -0.10 18.52 -32.95
CA ASP A 260 0.38 18.87 -34.28
C ASP A 260 1.91 18.85 -34.35
N THR A 261 2.58 19.42 -33.34
CA THR A 261 4.05 19.39 -33.22
C THR A 261 4.59 17.97 -33.13
N PHE A 262 3.97 17.12 -32.30
CA PHE A 262 4.40 15.73 -32.14
C PHE A 262 4.12 14.86 -33.38
N THR A 263 3.01 15.13 -34.07
CA THR A 263 2.63 14.44 -35.32
C THR A 263 3.55 14.86 -36.47
N GLN A 264 3.93 16.14 -36.57
CA GLN A 264 4.92 16.61 -37.54
C GLN A 264 6.27 15.91 -37.37
N ALA A 265 6.63 15.60 -36.12
CA ALA A 265 7.81 14.79 -35.79
C ALA A 265 7.59 13.27 -35.88
N LYS A 266 6.45 12.82 -36.41
CA LYS A 266 6.10 11.41 -36.63
C LYS A 266 6.08 10.56 -35.35
N LEU A 267 5.84 11.16 -34.18
CA LEU A 267 5.70 10.41 -32.93
C LEU A 267 4.41 9.58 -32.89
N ASP A 268 3.40 9.97 -33.66
CA ASP A 268 2.11 9.29 -33.80
C ASP A 268 2.24 7.89 -34.42
N VAL A 269 3.29 7.67 -35.23
CA VAL A 269 3.58 6.37 -35.87
C VAL A 269 3.77 5.25 -34.84
N PHE A 270 4.35 5.56 -33.68
CA PHE A 270 4.60 4.60 -32.60
C PHE A 270 3.84 4.93 -31.31
N HIS A 271 2.70 5.59 -31.45
CA HIS A 271 1.88 6.07 -30.33
C HIS A 271 0.79 5.07 -29.92
N ILE A 272 0.57 4.94 -28.62
CA ILE A 272 -0.60 4.29 -28.03
C ILE A 272 -1.21 5.17 -26.94
N ASP A 273 -2.54 5.30 -26.92
CA ASP A 273 -3.27 6.01 -25.86
C ASP A 273 -4.09 5.06 -24.99
N LEU A 274 -3.75 5.00 -23.71
CA LEU A 274 -4.40 4.16 -22.70
C LEU A 274 -5.74 4.71 -22.21
N ASN A 275 -6.12 5.92 -22.59
CA ASN A 275 -7.44 6.50 -22.33
C ASN A 275 -8.53 5.82 -23.18
N HIS A 276 -8.17 5.41 -24.41
CA HIS A 276 -9.10 4.87 -25.40
C HIS A 276 -9.19 3.34 -25.37
N ARG A 277 -8.96 2.71 -24.21
CA ARG A 277 -9.13 1.26 -24.04
C ARG A 277 -10.55 0.82 -24.42
N ASN A 278 -10.61 -0.27 -25.18
CA ASN A 278 -11.88 -0.87 -25.55
C ASN A 278 -12.59 -1.47 -24.31
N THR A 279 -13.90 -1.68 -24.46
CA THR A 279 -14.75 -2.22 -23.39
C THR A 279 -14.33 -3.60 -22.89
N SER A 280 -13.75 -4.46 -23.75
CA SER A 280 -13.32 -5.81 -23.37
C SER A 280 -12.14 -5.75 -22.40
N GLU A 281 -11.13 -4.93 -22.71
CA GLU A 281 -9.96 -4.72 -21.86
C GLU A 281 -10.36 -4.06 -20.53
N LYS A 282 -11.20 -3.01 -20.56
CA LYS A 282 -11.77 -2.41 -19.34
C LYS A 282 -12.50 -3.46 -18.49
N ARG A 283 -13.24 -4.40 -19.09
CA ARG A 283 -13.89 -5.50 -18.35
C ARG A 283 -12.89 -6.48 -17.75
N SER A 284 -11.76 -6.75 -18.39
CA SER A 284 -10.71 -7.60 -17.83
C SER A 284 -10.02 -6.93 -16.65
N ILE A 285 -9.62 -5.66 -16.79
CA ILE A 285 -9.03 -4.85 -15.71
C ILE A 285 -9.97 -4.81 -14.51
N LEU A 286 -11.26 -4.51 -14.74
CA LEU A 286 -12.27 -4.48 -13.70
C LEU A 286 -12.35 -5.81 -12.95
N ARG A 287 -12.45 -6.95 -13.67
CA ARG A 287 -12.52 -8.28 -13.06
C ARG A 287 -11.27 -8.61 -12.25
N TYR A 288 -10.10 -8.28 -12.78
CA TYR A 288 -8.83 -8.52 -12.12
C TYR A 288 -8.72 -7.74 -10.81
N LEU A 289 -8.93 -6.41 -10.84
CA LEU A 289 -8.83 -5.56 -9.65
C LEU A 289 -9.91 -5.90 -8.63
N MET A 290 -11.15 -6.16 -9.06
CA MET A 290 -12.21 -6.60 -8.15
C MET A 290 -11.87 -7.91 -7.45
N LYS A 291 -11.22 -8.86 -8.15
CA LYS A 291 -10.75 -10.12 -7.54
C LYS A 291 -9.60 -9.87 -6.57
N GLN A 292 -8.65 -9.00 -6.93
CA GLN A 292 -7.51 -8.64 -6.09
C GLN A 292 -7.97 -8.01 -4.77
N TYR A 293 -9.01 -7.17 -4.80
CA TYR A 293 -9.57 -6.50 -3.62
C TYR A 293 -10.78 -7.24 -3.02
N ALA A 294 -11.11 -8.44 -3.51
CA ALA A 294 -12.21 -9.23 -2.97
C ALA A 294 -11.84 -9.73 -1.57
N VAL A 295 -12.72 -9.47 -0.61
CA VAL A 295 -12.58 -10.00 0.75
C VAL A 295 -13.06 -11.45 0.76
N SER A 296 -12.15 -12.41 0.97
CA SER A 296 -12.51 -13.81 1.24
C SER A 296 -12.84 -14.00 2.73
N GLY A 297 -13.85 -14.81 3.04
CA GLY A 297 -14.19 -15.23 4.41
C GLY A 297 -15.42 -14.55 5.04
N GLU A 298 -16.04 -15.26 5.99
CA GLU A 298 -17.27 -14.88 6.71
C GLU A 298 -17.08 -13.90 7.89
N GLU A 299 -15.88 -13.39 8.15
CA GLU A 299 -15.66 -12.48 9.28
C GLU A 299 -16.08 -11.04 8.97
N ALA A 300 -17.24 -10.68 9.51
CA ALA A 300 -17.91 -9.41 9.30
C ALA A 300 -17.40 -8.32 10.27
N VAL A 301 -16.23 -7.76 9.99
CA VAL A 301 -15.90 -6.39 10.44
C VAL A 301 -16.81 -5.41 9.67
N PRO A 302 -17.29 -4.29 10.26
CA PRO A 302 -18.06 -3.27 9.56
C PRO A 302 -17.43 -2.80 8.23
N ILE A 303 -16.10 -2.73 8.18
CA ILE A 303 -15.28 -2.40 7.01
C ILE A 303 -15.52 -3.40 5.86
N CYS A 304 -15.59 -4.70 6.16
CA CYS A 304 -15.89 -5.75 5.18
C CYS A 304 -17.30 -5.61 4.58
N ARG A 305 -18.28 -5.17 5.38
CA ARG A 305 -19.66 -4.93 4.91
C ARG A 305 -19.76 -3.72 3.99
N ALA A 306 -19.12 -2.61 4.34
CA ALA A 306 -19.04 -1.42 3.49
C ALA A 306 -18.37 -1.75 2.15
N ARG A 307 -17.25 -2.47 2.19
CA ARG A 307 -16.51 -2.88 0.99
C ARG A 307 -17.29 -3.84 0.10
N ARG A 308 -17.99 -4.83 0.66
CA ARG A 308 -18.88 -5.72 -0.11
C ARG A 308 -20.03 -4.96 -0.76
N ARG A 309 -20.61 -3.95 -0.08
CA ARG A 309 -21.65 -3.08 -0.68
C ARG A 309 -21.07 -2.29 -1.85
N LEU A 310 -19.91 -1.68 -1.67
CA LEU A 310 -19.26 -0.88 -2.71
C LEU A 310 -18.89 -1.73 -3.93
N LEU A 311 -18.38 -2.96 -3.74
CA LEU A 311 -18.14 -3.91 -4.84
C LEU A 311 -19.43 -4.26 -5.60
N LYS A 312 -20.57 -4.42 -4.89
CA LYS A 312 -21.88 -4.61 -5.54
C LYS A 312 -22.31 -3.37 -6.32
N ASP A 313 -22.06 -2.18 -5.79
CA ASP A 313 -22.39 -0.93 -6.47
C ASP A 313 -21.50 -0.68 -7.70
N ILE A 314 -20.21 -1.05 -7.65
CA ILE A 314 -19.33 -1.08 -8.83
C ILE A 314 -19.90 -2.04 -9.89
N CYS A 315 -20.33 -3.24 -9.47
CA CYS A 315 -20.98 -4.19 -10.38
C CYS A 315 -22.23 -3.59 -11.05
N ARG A 316 -23.07 -2.89 -10.29
CA ARG A 316 -24.28 -2.20 -10.81
C ARG A 316 -23.91 -1.04 -11.75
N ALA A 317 -22.86 -0.29 -11.41
CA ALA A 317 -22.37 0.85 -12.19
C ALA A 317 -21.52 0.44 -13.41
N LYS A 318 -21.22 -0.86 -13.59
CA LYS A 318 -20.36 -1.39 -14.66
C LYS A 318 -20.72 -0.86 -16.05
N ARG A 319 -22.02 -0.77 -16.40
CA ARG A 319 -22.42 -0.24 -17.72
C ARG A 319 -21.97 1.21 -17.92
N ARG A 320 -22.06 2.04 -16.87
CA ARG A 320 -21.61 3.45 -16.91
C ARG A 320 -20.09 3.52 -16.95
N LEU A 321 -19.39 2.79 -16.08
CA LEU A 321 -17.92 2.72 -16.04
C LEU A 321 -17.29 2.30 -17.38
N LEU A 322 -17.97 1.42 -18.12
CA LEU A 322 -17.48 0.90 -19.40
C LEU A 322 -17.84 1.79 -20.60
N LYS A 323 -18.91 2.58 -20.52
CA LYS A 323 -19.37 3.49 -21.60
C LYS A 323 -18.69 4.85 -21.56
N ASP A 324 -18.17 5.25 -20.40
CA ASP A 324 -17.59 6.57 -20.22
C ASP A 324 -16.26 6.70 -20.99
N THR A 325 -16.23 7.66 -21.92
CA THR A 325 -15.08 7.99 -22.78
C THR A 325 -14.57 9.41 -22.55
N GLY A 326 -15.15 10.16 -21.61
CA GLY A 326 -14.71 11.52 -21.30
C GLY A 326 -13.32 11.57 -20.68
N PRO A 327 -12.66 12.74 -20.69
CA PRO A 327 -11.39 12.95 -20.01
C PRO A 327 -11.63 12.80 -18.51
N LYS A 328 -11.33 11.60 -17.98
CA LYS A 328 -11.20 11.42 -16.54
C LYS A 328 -9.78 11.78 -16.20
N ALA A 329 -9.56 12.77 -15.35
CA ALA A 329 -8.21 13.08 -14.88
C ALA A 329 -7.50 11.90 -14.19
N ILE A 330 -8.28 10.91 -13.75
CA ILE A 330 -7.82 9.60 -13.28
C ILE A 330 -8.11 8.49 -14.28
N GLY A 331 -7.11 7.66 -14.53
CA GLY A 331 -7.18 6.53 -15.44
C GLY A 331 -8.02 5.38 -14.90
N PHE A 332 -8.60 4.60 -15.80
CA PHE A 332 -9.52 3.52 -15.46
C PHE A 332 -8.96 2.53 -14.41
N PRO A 333 -7.70 2.03 -14.49
CA PRO A 333 -7.15 1.15 -13.47
C PRO A 333 -7.11 1.80 -12.09
N ALA A 334 -6.55 3.00 -11.96
CA ALA A 334 -6.44 3.68 -10.67
C ALA A 334 -7.82 4.04 -10.08
N LEU A 335 -8.78 4.45 -10.91
CA LEU A 335 -10.16 4.70 -10.48
C LEU A 335 -10.78 3.43 -9.87
N ILE A 336 -10.66 2.29 -10.56
CA ILE A 336 -11.23 1.04 -10.04
C ILE A 336 -10.52 0.60 -8.77
N SER A 337 -9.19 0.70 -8.71
CA SER A 337 -8.45 0.36 -7.49
C SER A 337 -8.90 1.21 -6.31
N TRP A 338 -8.99 2.53 -6.47
CA TRP A 338 -9.48 3.42 -5.41
C TRP A 338 -10.93 3.13 -5.03
N LEU A 339 -11.83 2.95 -6.00
CA LEU A 339 -13.22 2.58 -5.71
C LEU A 339 -13.32 1.23 -4.97
N CYS A 340 -12.36 0.32 -5.11
CA CYS A 340 -12.35 -0.94 -4.36
C CYS A 340 -11.80 -0.81 -2.93
N THR A 341 -11.18 0.32 -2.59
CA THR A 341 -10.48 0.53 -1.32
C THR A 341 -10.98 1.73 -0.53
N THR A 342 -11.70 2.66 -1.15
CA THR A 342 -12.19 3.88 -0.49
C THR A 342 -13.09 3.54 0.70
N PRO A 343 -12.89 4.23 1.85
CA PRO A 343 -13.80 4.14 2.99
C PRO A 343 -15.09 4.98 2.79
N SER A 344 -15.19 5.75 1.70
CA SER A 344 -16.29 6.69 1.46
C SER A 344 -17.64 6.00 1.42
N LYS A 345 -18.61 6.63 2.09
CA LYS A 345 -20.03 6.23 2.08
C LYS A 345 -20.83 6.94 1.00
N GLU A 346 -20.19 7.80 0.20
CA GLU A 346 -20.85 8.53 -0.88
C GLU A 346 -21.42 7.58 -1.95
N ASN A 347 -22.43 8.07 -2.68
CA ASN A 347 -22.97 7.32 -3.80
C ASN A 347 -21.89 7.12 -4.87
N ILE A 348 -21.75 5.89 -5.37
CA ILE A 348 -20.76 5.56 -6.40
C ILE A 348 -20.86 6.44 -7.66
N LYS A 349 -22.06 6.93 -8.01
CA LYS A 349 -22.25 7.85 -9.13
C LYS A 349 -21.48 9.16 -8.90
N THR A 350 -21.50 9.67 -7.66
CA THR A 350 -20.78 10.88 -7.26
C THR A 350 -19.28 10.66 -7.30
N LEU A 351 -18.82 9.52 -6.73
CA LEU A 351 -17.40 9.14 -6.74
C LEU A 351 -16.83 8.99 -8.15
N ILE A 352 -17.61 8.42 -9.08
CA ILE A 352 -17.18 8.24 -10.48
C ILE A 352 -17.14 9.57 -11.23
N SER A 353 -18.04 10.50 -10.90
CA SER A 353 -18.12 11.81 -11.56
C SER A 353 -16.96 12.72 -11.17
N ASN A 354 -16.60 12.78 -9.89
CA ASN A 354 -15.56 13.68 -9.37
C ASN A 354 -14.54 12.95 -8.48
N PRO A 355 -13.77 11.98 -9.02
CA PRO A 355 -12.94 11.08 -8.23
C PRO A 355 -11.81 11.80 -7.49
N LEU A 356 -11.09 12.72 -8.15
CA LEU A 356 -9.96 13.42 -7.51
C LEU A 356 -10.43 14.34 -6.37
N SER A 357 -11.55 15.04 -6.57
CA SER A 357 -12.20 15.83 -5.52
C SER A 357 -12.63 14.96 -4.32
N ALA A 358 -13.20 13.78 -4.59
CA ALA A 358 -13.58 12.83 -3.54
C ALA A 358 -12.37 12.29 -2.76
N MET A 359 -11.29 11.94 -3.46
CA MET A 359 -10.02 11.54 -2.83
C MET A 359 -9.42 12.67 -1.98
N SER A 360 -9.45 13.92 -2.47
CA SER A 360 -9.00 15.09 -1.72
C SER A 360 -9.83 15.30 -0.44
N ARG A 361 -11.16 15.12 -0.51
CA ARG A 361 -12.03 15.14 0.69
C ARG A 361 -11.67 14.03 1.68
N GLU A 362 -11.33 12.83 1.22
CA GLU A 362 -10.89 11.72 2.10
C GLU A 362 -9.60 12.08 2.84
N VAL A 363 -8.62 12.64 2.14
CA VAL A 363 -7.36 13.09 2.75
C VAL A 363 -7.61 14.21 3.75
N LYS A 364 -8.45 15.19 3.40
CA LYS A 364 -8.83 16.29 4.28
C LYS A 364 -9.55 15.78 5.54
N ALA A 365 -10.45 14.81 5.40
CA ALA A 365 -11.14 14.21 6.53
C ALA A 365 -10.17 13.52 7.50
N MET A 366 -9.15 12.81 7.00
CA MET A 366 -8.12 12.20 7.86
C MET A 366 -7.29 13.27 8.59
N LYS A 367 -6.90 14.34 7.88
CA LYS A 367 -6.15 15.48 8.45
C LYS A 367 -6.92 16.19 9.57
N GLU A 368 -8.22 16.39 9.38
CA GLU A 368 -9.11 17.15 10.29
C GLU A 368 -9.88 16.26 11.27
N SER A 369 -9.60 14.95 11.29
CA SER A 369 -10.34 13.99 12.11
C SER A 369 -10.21 14.29 13.60
N THR A 370 -11.25 14.00 14.38
CA THR A 370 -11.17 14.03 15.84
C THR A 370 -10.42 12.81 16.41
N GLU A 371 -10.31 11.73 15.64
CA GLU A 371 -9.65 10.50 16.06
C GLU A 371 -8.13 10.59 15.88
N LYS A 372 -7.36 10.39 16.97
CA LYS A 372 -5.89 10.42 16.94
C LYS A 372 -5.29 9.46 15.90
N GLN A 373 -5.94 8.31 15.72
CA GLN A 373 -5.49 7.29 14.79
C GLN A 373 -5.57 7.75 13.32
N GLU A 374 -6.64 8.42 12.91
CA GLU A 374 -6.79 8.93 11.54
C GLU A 374 -5.82 10.08 11.26
N ARG A 375 -5.60 10.99 12.23
CA ARG A 375 -4.58 12.03 12.12
C ARG A 375 -3.17 11.46 12.07
N GLY A 376 -2.90 10.39 12.83
CA GLY A 376 -1.64 9.63 12.75
C GLY A 376 -1.41 8.99 11.37
N MET A 377 -2.45 8.41 10.75
CA MET A 377 -2.35 7.93 9.37
C MET A 377 -2.04 9.06 8.39
N TYR A 378 -2.71 10.22 8.53
CA TYR A 378 -2.42 11.38 7.70
C TYR A 378 -0.96 11.85 7.88
N LEU A 379 -0.45 11.89 9.11
CA LEU A 379 0.95 12.23 9.40
C LEU A 379 1.92 11.31 8.64
N ILE A 380 1.70 9.99 8.66
CA ILE A 380 2.52 9.03 7.90
C ILE A 380 2.44 9.32 6.40
N LEU A 381 1.24 9.50 5.85
CA LEU A 381 1.08 9.80 4.43
C LEU A 381 1.76 11.12 4.04
N ALA A 382 1.65 12.15 4.88
CA ALA A 382 2.27 13.46 4.67
C ALA A 382 3.80 13.35 4.63
N TYR A 383 4.38 12.61 5.58
CA TYR A 383 5.80 12.31 5.58
C TYR A 383 6.22 11.61 4.29
N MET A 384 5.54 10.52 3.93
CA MET A 384 5.86 9.78 2.71
C MET A 384 5.70 10.64 1.45
N ALA A 385 4.71 11.54 1.40
CA ALA A 385 4.48 12.41 0.24
C ALA A 385 5.64 13.41 0.01
N LEU A 386 6.29 13.86 1.08
CA LEU A 386 7.47 14.74 1.03
C LEU A 386 8.80 13.96 0.97
N HIS A 387 8.78 12.68 1.34
CA HIS A 387 9.95 11.81 1.39
C HIS A 387 9.90 10.71 0.32
N GLY A 388 9.75 11.11 -0.95
CA GLY A 388 9.89 10.21 -2.10
C GLY A 388 8.76 9.18 -2.31
N GLY A 389 7.82 9.04 -1.39
CA GLY A 389 6.71 8.08 -1.44
C GLY A 389 6.98 6.76 -0.71
N LEU A 390 8.10 6.66 0.01
CA LEU A 390 8.55 5.46 0.70
C LEU A 390 8.64 5.73 2.21
N LEU A 391 8.19 4.76 3.00
CA LEU A 391 8.36 4.73 4.45
C LEU A 391 9.32 3.61 4.82
N GLU A 392 10.52 4.00 5.22
CA GLU A 392 11.54 3.10 5.77
C GLU A 392 11.53 3.29 7.29
N VAL A 393 10.78 2.44 7.99
CA VAL A 393 10.53 2.63 9.44
C VAL A 393 11.82 2.70 10.26
N ASN A 394 12.88 2.03 9.79
CA ASN A 394 14.17 1.99 10.47
C ASN A 394 15.11 3.14 10.09
N ASP A 395 14.83 3.88 9.01
CA ASP A 395 15.68 4.95 8.48
C ASP A 395 14.84 6.18 8.12
N MET A 396 14.10 6.67 9.12
CA MET A 396 13.26 7.85 8.93
C MET A 396 14.04 9.14 9.16
N ASP A 397 13.77 10.13 8.33
CA ASP A 397 14.13 11.52 8.62
C ASP A 397 13.32 12.02 9.82
N THR A 398 13.94 11.91 10.99
CA THR A 398 13.36 12.29 12.28
C THR A 398 13.08 13.79 12.39
N ASN A 399 13.80 14.65 11.65
CA ASN A 399 13.57 16.09 11.66
C ASN A 399 12.28 16.40 10.90
N LEU A 400 12.20 15.95 9.64
CA LEU A 400 11.00 16.13 8.82
C LEU A 400 9.76 15.53 9.50
N PHE A 401 9.87 14.29 10.00
CA PHE A 401 8.77 13.63 10.69
C PHE A 401 8.39 14.37 11.98
N GLY A 402 9.38 14.86 12.74
CA GLY A 402 9.17 15.62 13.97
C GLY A 402 8.44 16.95 13.74
N GLU A 403 8.78 17.69 12.67
CA GLU A 403 8.09 18.93 12.31
C GLU A 403 6.65 18.67 11.84
N LEU A 404 6.44 17.66 11.00
CA LEU A 404 5.09 17.25 10.58
C LEU A 404 4.25 16.80 11.77
N ARG A 405 4.85 16.04 12.70
CA ARG A 405 4.20 15.58 13.93
C ARG A 405 3.71 16.76 14.75
N LYS A 406 4.54 17.78 14.98
CA LYS A 406 4.15 19.01 15.70
C LYS A 406 2.98 19.74 15.02
N LYS A 407 2.85 19.65 13.69
CA LYS A 407 1.78 20.30 12.93
C LYS A 407 0.47 19.51 12.94
N PHE A 408 0.52 18.18 12.83
CA PHE A 408 -0.66 17.36 12.53
C PHE A 408 -1.11 16.42 13.66
N GLU A 409 -0.19 15.89 14.47
CA GLU A 409 -0.53 15.06 15.63
C GLU A 409 0.61 15.11 16.68
N PRO A 410 0.66 16.15 17.53
CA PRO A 410 1.76 16.35 18.48
C PRO A 410 1.95 15.16 19.45
N ASP A 411 0.85 14.52 19.83
CA ASP A 411 0.83 13.40 20.77
C ASP A 411 1.15 12.04 20.10
N TYR A 412 1.51 12.01 18.81
CA TYR A 412 1.75 10.76 18.09
C TYR A 412 2.91 9.96 18.70
N ASP A 413 2.65 8.70 19.07
CA ASP A 413 3.70 7.80 19.56
C ASP A 413 4.47 7.20 18.38
N ILE A 414 5.72 7.64 18.21
CA ILE A 414 6.60 7.19 17.11
C ILE A 414 6.82 5.67 17.18
N THR A 415 6.81 5.07 18.37
CA THR A 415 6.98 3.60 18.51
C THR A 415 5.81 2.83 17.88
N GLY A 416 4.67 3.48 17.68
CA GLY A 416 3.48 2.93 17.02
C GLY A 416 3.56 2.90 15.49
N ILE A 417 4.55 3.54 14.85
CA ILE A 417 4.54 3.75 13.40
C ILE A 417 4.48 2.46 12.57
N LYS A 418 5.20 1.41 12.98
CA LYS A 418 5.15 0.12 12.28
C LYS A 418 3.75 -0.49 12.32
N LYS A 419 3.12 -0.44 13.49
CA LYS A 419 1.76 -0.97 13.69
C LYS A 419 0.74 -0.19 12.88
N ASP A 420 0.87 1.14 12.84
CA ASP A 420 -0.01 2.00 12.05
C ASP A 420 0.19 1.80 10.55
N ALA A 421 1.44 1.64 10.09
CA ALA A 421 1.74 1.28 8.71
C ALA A 421 1.15 -0.09 8.33
N GLU A 422 1.26 -1.11 9.18
CA GLU A 422 0.64 -2.43 8.95
C GLU A 422 -0.89 -2.34 8.88
N MET A 423 -1.52 -1.53 9.73
CA MET A 423 -2.94 -1.25 9.65
C MET A 423 -3.31 -0.50 8.36
N MET A 424 -2.49 0.45 7.92
CA MET A 424 -2.69 1.16 6.65
C MET A 424 -2.54 0.23 5.44
N VAL A 425 -1.73 -0.84 5.54
CA VAL A 425 -1.71 -1.92 4.53
C VAL A 425 -3.03 -2.70 4.54
N MET A 426 -3.57 -3.04 5.72
CA MET A 426 -4.89 -3.71 5.82
C MET A 426 -6.01 -2.86 5.24
N ASN A 427 -5.92 -1.54 5.40
CA ASN A 427 -6.85 -0.55 4.86
C ASN A 427 -6.53 -0.10 3.43
N HIS A 428 -5.54 -0.70 2.77
CA HIS A 428 -5.17 -0.45 1.36
C HIS A 428 -4.73 0.99 1.06
N PHE A 429 -4.24 1.72 2.07
CA PHE A 429 -3.53 2.99 1.84
C PHE A 429 -2.09 2.72 1.40
N LEU A 430 -1.46 1.71 1.99
CA LEU A 430 -0.07 1.32 1.74
C LEU A 430 0.04 -0.09 1.17
N LEU A 431 1.17 -0.36 0.51
CA LEU A 431 1.65 -1.69 0.20
C LEU A 431 2.94 -1.95 0.98
N LYS A 432 3.11 -3.19 1.43
CA LYS A 432 4.35 -3.63 2.07
C LYS A 432 5.30 -4.18 1.01
N THR A 433 6.52 -3.65 0.97
CA THR A 433 7.57 -4.09 0.05
C THR A 433 8.29 -5.32 0.60
N ARG A 434 9.19 -5.91 -0.20
CA ARG A 434 9.99 -7.08 0.22
C ARG A 434 10.99 -6.78 1.34
N ASN A 435 11.40 -5.52 1.46
CA ASN A 435 12.41 -5.08 2.43
C ASN A 435 11.78 -4.56 3.72
N ASP A 436 10.55 -4.95 4.03
CA ASP A 436 9.76 -4.43 5.16
C ASP A 436 9.49 -2.91 5.13
N ASN A 437 9.71 -2.25 4.00
CA ASN A 437 9.33 -0.85 3.78
C ASN A 437 7.88 -0.75 3.29
N TYR A 438 7.33 0.47 3.27
CA TYR A 438 5.97 0.72 2.81
C TYR A 438 5.92 1.79 1.72
N GLU A 439 5.07 1.59 0.73
CA GLU A 439 4.84 2.51 -0.38
C GLU A 439 3.35 2.82 -0.51
N PHE A 440 3.00 3.88 -1.23
CA PHE A 440 1.60 4.17 -1.53
C PHE A 440 0.99 3.05 -2.38
N ASN A 441 -0.18 2.54 -1.97
CA ASN A 441 -0.93 1.61 -2.83
C ASN A 441 -1.37 2.26 -4.15
N LEU A 442 -1.60 3.59 -4.15
CA LEU A 442 -1.95 4.37 -5.32
C LEU A 442 -1.08 5.62 -5.41
N ASN A 443 -0.23 5.72 -6.43
CA ASN A 443 0.61 6.90 -6.66
C ASN A 443 -0.17 8.22 -6.77
N ILE A 444 -1.43 8.17 -7.24
CA ILE A 444 -2.28 9.36 -7.28
C ILE A 444 -2.60 9.88 -5.86
N MET A 445 -2.63 9.01 -4.84
CA MET A 445 -2.85 9.41 -3.45
C MET A 445 -1.65 10.18 -2.90
N LYS A 446 -0.42 9.77 -3.25
CA LYS A 446 0.81 10.52 -2.91
C LYS A 446 0.68 11.98 -3.32
N LYS A 447 0.23 12.21 -4.55
CA LYS A 447 0.05 13.54 -5.13
C LYS A 447 -1.02 14.37 -4.40
N ILE A 448 -2.17 13.76 -4.09
CA ILE A 448 -3.25 14.44 -3.37
C ILE A 448 -2.84 14.80 -1.94
N VAL A 449 -2.12 13.91 -1.26
CA VAL A 449 -1.58 14.18 0.08
C VAL A 449 -0.54 15.29 0.03
N PHE A 450 0.38 15.26 -0.94
CA PHE A 450 1.36 16.33 -1.15
C PHE A 450 0.68 17.70 -1.28
N VAL A 451 -0.36 17.80 -2.12
CA VAL A 451 -1.16 19.02 -2.30
C VAL A 451 -1.83 19.45 -0.99
N SER A 452 -2.39 18.52 -0.21
CA SER A 452 -2.99 18.82 1.10
C SER A 452 -1.98 19.38 2.14
N VAL A 453 -0.70 19.00 2.03
CA VAL A 453 0.37 19.56 2.86
C VAL A 453 0.80 20.94 2.34
N ALA A 454 0.95 21.10 1.02
CA ALA A 454 1.31 22.37 0.41
C ALA A 454 0.24 23.45 0.63
N GLU A 455 -1.05 23.08 0.57
CA GLU A 455 -2.19 23.95 0.91
C GLU A 455 -2.14 24.44 2.37
N TYR A 456 -1.53 23.67 3.27
CA TYR A 456 -1.40 24.05 4.68
C TYR A 456 -0.23 24.99 4.91
N ASP A 457 0.92 24.67 4.32
CA ASP A 457 2.18 25.39 4.55
C ASP A 457 3.12 25.26 3.35
N THR A 458 2.93 26.13 2.36
CA THR A 458 3.72 26.17 1.14
C THR A 458 5.22 26.35 1.42
N ILE A 459 5.56 27.22 2.37
CA ILE A 459 6.94 27.57 2.71
C ILE A 459 7.64 26.34 3.30
N PHE A 460 6.95 25.63 4.21
CA PHE A 460 7.45 24.39 4.76
C PHE A 460 7.75 23.34 3.68
N VAL A 461 6.85 23.16 2.72
CA VAL A 461 7.07 22.22 1.60
C VAL A 461 8.26 22.67 0.74
N GLN A 462 8.35 23.95 0.39
CA GLN A 462 9.47 24.45 -0.41
C GLN A 462 10.83 24.21 0.26
N ASN A 463 10.92 24.42 1.57
CA ASN A 463 12.15 24.23 2.34
C ASN A 463 12.55 22.75 2.48
N HIS A 464 11.58 21.84 2.58
CA HIS A 464 11.85 20.41 2.79
C HIS A 464 11.90 19.59 1.50
N CYS A 465 11.49 20.18 0.37
CA CYS A 465 11.37 19.49 -0.92
C CYS A 465 12.17 20.15 -2.05
N GLU A 466 13.23 20.93 -1.77
CA GLU A 466 14.01 21.67 -2.78
C GLU A 466 14.49 20.83 -3.98
N LYS A 467 14.62 19.51 -3.83
CA LYS A 467 15.00 18.56 -4.88
C LYS A 467 13.90 17.57 -5.28
N ASP A 468 12.69 17.72 -4.73
CA ASP A 468 11.59 16.78 -4.97
C ASP A 468 10.89 17.09 -6.29
N TYR A 469 10.81 16.05 -7.11
CA TYR A 469 9.99 15.96 -8.30
C TYR A 469 8.51 16.36 -8.07
N ASN A 470 8.01 16.28 -6.83
CA ASN A 470 6.65 16.66 -6.46
C ASN A 470 6.41 18.19 -6.46
N LEU A 471 7.45 19.04 -6.43
CA LEU A 471 7.29 20.51 -6.50
C LEU A 471 6.57 20.99 -7.78
N ARG A 472 6.61 20.20 -8.85
CA ARG A 472 5.86 20.45 -10.10
C ARG A 472 4.33 20.48 -9.91
N TYR A 473 3.82 20.08 -8.75
CA TYR A 473 2.40 20.15 -8.41
C TYR A 473 2.00 21.46 -7.72
N ILE A 474 2.97 22.29 -7.34
CA ILE A 474 2.78 23.66 -6.89
C ILE A 474 3.00 24.57 -8.10
N ILE A 475 1.99 25.35 -8.46
CA ILE A 475 1.94 26.04 -9.76
C ILE A 475 1.65 27.51 -9.55
N PRO A 476 2.47 28.41 -10.11
CA PRO A 476 2.14 29.83 -10.15
C PRO A 476 0.81 30.05 -10.86
N LYS A 477 -0.05 30.89 -10.27
CA LYS A 477 -1.37 31.25 -10.83
C LYS A 477 -1.38 31.54 -12.34
N GLU A 478 -0.34 32.21 -12.84
CA GLU A 478 -0.16 32.58 -14.25
C GLU A 478 -0.05 31.37 -15.20
N ASN A 479 0.37 30.22 -14.69
CA ASN A 479 0.56 28.98 -15.45
C ASN A 479 -0.63 28.01 -15.32
N PHE A 480 -1.66 28.36 -14.55
CA PHE A 480 -2.79 27.49 -14.26
C PHE A 480 -3.98 27.78 -15.20
N GLU A 481 -4.27 26.87 -16.13
CA GLU A 481 -5.41 27.04 -17.05
C GLU A 481 -6.73 26.66 -16.37
N ASP A 482 -7.78 27.48 -16.53
CA ASP A 482 -9.09 27.27 -15.90
C ASP A 482 -9.70 25.88 -16.19
N LYS A 483 -9.50 25.36 -17.41
CA LYS A 483 -10.00 24.04 -17.82
C LYS A 483 -9.35 22.89 -17.04
N LEU A 484 -8.12 23.08 -16.55
CA LEU A 484 -7.40 22.10 -15.73
C LEU A 484 -7.84 22.13 -14.27
N LYS A 485 -8.35 23.29 -13.80
CA LYS A 485 -8.84 23.47 -12.43
C LYS A 485 -9.99 22.52 -12.09
N GLU A 486 -10.90 22.34 -13.04
CA GLU A 486 -12.07 21.47 -12.86
C GLU A 486 -11.70 19.99 -12.97
N ASP A 487 -11.01 19.59 -14.04
CA ASP A 487 -10.69 18.19 -14.30
C ASP A 487 -9.68 17.62 -13.28
N TYR A 488 -8.68 18.41 -12.86
CA TYR A 488 -7.59 18.00 -11.97
C TYR A 488 -7.70 18.59 -10.55
N SER A 489 -8.91 18.95 -10.11
CA SER A 489 -9.14 19.48 -8.76
C SER A 489 -8.52 18.59 -7.68
N GLY A 490 -7.76 19.16 -6.75
CA GLY A 490 -7.12 18.43 -5.64
C GLY A 490 -5.80 17.73 -6.00
N CYS A 491 -5.34 17.82 -7.25
CA CYS A 491 -4.05 17.30 -7.69
C CYS A 491 -2.99 18.41 -7.87
N PHE A 492 -3.37 19.68 -7.79
CA PHE A 492 -2.44 20.78 -7.94
C PHE A 492 -2.79 21.88 -6.95
N TYR A 493 -1.77 22.60 -6.51
CA TYR A 493 -1.90 23.74 -5.64
C TYR A 493 -1.48 25.01 -6.39
N GLU A 494 -2.37 26.00 -6.41
CA GLU A 494 -2.16 27.30 -7.04
C GLU A 494 -1.51 28.24 -6.01
N ILE A 495 -0.36 28.83 -6.34
CA ILE A 495 0.35 29.83 -5.53
C ILE A 495 0.33 31.22 -6.14
#